data_AF-A0A2K4ZQN0-F1
#
_entry.id   AF-A0A2K4ZQN0-F1
#
_cell.length_a   1.000
_cell.length_b   1.000
_cell.length_c   1.000
_cell.angle_alpha   90.00
_cell.angle_beta   90.00
_cell.angle_gamma   90.00
#
_symmetry.space_group_name_H-M   'P 1'
#
loop_
_entity.id
_entity.type
_entity.pdbx_description
1 polymer ?
#
loop_
_entity_poly.entity_id
_entity_poly.type
_entity_poly.pdbx_seq_one_letter_code
_entity_poly.pdbx_strand_id
1 'polypeptide(L)'
;MLTQLVLEDIREKARFAEYDPDRLMGEILRLKEKESHTRLFSCEQELKSSLARISDLERLMQNLYEDKCTGSIPQTVFQTLMQKYEAERAEKAEAVPELERKVRAHLENQVDTDRWLEIIRRYTEISELDETILFELVDRIEVGDTKKVNGQRICEVKVYYRYVGNVDGALAQERGQDYGEAI
;
A
#
# COMPACT_ATOMS: atom_id res chain seq x y z
N MET A 1 -21.28 24.82 -8.33
CA MET A 1 -20.68 24.79 -6.98
C MET A 1 -19.91 23.49 -6.76
N LEU A 2 -20.53 22.32 -6.70
CA LEU A 2 -19.82 21.04 -6.51
C LEU A 2 -18.80 20.74 -7.62
N THR A 3 -19.20 20.89 -8.89
CA THR A 3 -18.32 20.68 -10.05
C THR A 3 -17.06 21.54 -10.02
N GLN A 4 -17.18 22.79 -9.55
CA GLN A 4 -16.03 23.70 -9.42
C GLN A 4 -15.10 23.30 -8.28
N LEU A 5 -15.64 22.80 -7.16
CA LEU A 5 -14.82 22.29 -6.06
C LEU A 5 -14.02 21.05 -6.48
N VAL A 6 -14.66 20.14 -7.19
CA VAL A 6 -14.01 18.93 -7.70
C VAL A 6 -12.96 19.28 -8.77
N LEU A 7 -13.27 20.23 -9.65
CA LEU A 7 -12.32 20.74 -10.65
C LEU A 7 -11.08 21.36 -9.99
N GLU A 8 -11.27 22.16 -8.95
CA GLU A 8 -10.14 22.78 -8.24
C GLU A 8 -9.31 21.75 -7.46
N ASP A 9 -9.95 20.77 -6.81
CA ASP A 9 -9.25 19.66 -6.15
C ASP A 9 -8.37 18.90 -7.16
N ILE A 10 -8.91 18.54 -8.33
CA ILE A 10 -8.16 17.83 -9.38
C ILE A 10 -6.97 18.67 -9.84
N ARG A 11 -7.15 19.98 -10.10
CA ARG A 11 -6.06 20.88 -10.51
C ARG A 11 -4.99 21.02 -9.44
N GLU A 12 -5.38 21.14 -8.17
CA GLU A 12 -4.44 21.18 -7.04
C GLU A 12 -3.60 19.90 -6.99
N LYS A 13 -4.25 18.73 -7.03
CA LYS A 13 -3.53 17.44 -7.01
C LYS A 13 -2.66 17.27 -8.26
N ALA A 14 -3.12 17.71 -9.42
CA ALA A 14 -2.37 17.67 -10.68
C ALA A 14 -1.12 18.53 -10.63
N ARG A 15 -1.21 19.77 -10.12
CA ARG A 15 -0.07 20.68 -9.95
C ARG A 15 0.95 20.13 -8.98
N PHE A 16 0.51 19.56 -7.86
CA PHE A 16 1.43 18.94 -6.89
C PHE A 16 2.12 17.72 -7.49
N ALA A 17 1.37 16.90 -8.24
CA ALA A 17 1.93 15.76 -8.97
C ALA A 17 2.97 16.18 -10.01
N GLU A 18 2.79 17.32 -10.69
CA GLU A 18 3.75 17.88 -11.64
C GLU A 18 4.99 18.46 -10.96
N TYR A 19 4.82 19.16 -9.83
CA TYR A 19 5.91 19.81 -9.11
C TYR A 19 6.84 18.84 -8.37
N ASP A 20 6.27 17.89 -7.61
CA ASP A 20 7.05 16.93 -6.82
C ASP A 20 6.43 15.50 -6.87
N PRO A 21 6.69 14.77 -7.97
CA PRO A 21 6.28 13.38 -8.18
C PRO A 21 6.54 12.46 -6.99
N ASP A 22 7.78 12.47 -6.54
CA ASP A 22 8.35 11.43 -5.69
C ASP A 22 7.86 11.64 -4.26
N ARG A 23 7.77 12.90 -3.83
CA ARG A 23 7.18 13.25 -2.54
C ARG A 23 5.69 12.92 -2.49
N LEU A 24 4.92 13.23 -3.53
CA LEU A 24 3.49 12.91 -3.56
C LEU A 24 3.27 11.40 -3.48
N MET A 25 4.02 10.64 -4.28
CA MET A 25 3.98 9.18 -4.27
C MET A 25 4.33 8.64 -2.87
N GLY A 26 5.43 9.10 -2.28
CA GLY A 26 5.85 8.70 -0.94
C GLY A 26 4.80 8.96 0.13
N GLU A 27 4.13 10.12 0.09
CA GLU A 27 3.07 10.45 1.04
C GLU A 27 1.78 9.65 0.84
N ILE A 28 1.37 9.38 -0.41
CA ILE A 28 0.21 8.52 -0.70
C ILE A 28 0.48 7.08 -0.24
N LEU A 29 1.66 6.54 -0.54
CA LEU A 29 2.06 5.22 -0.06
C LEU A 29 2.08 5.18 1.47
N ARG A 30 2.64 6.21 2.12
CA ARG A 30 2.66 6.32 3.58
C ARG A 30 1.26 6.39 4.19
N LEU A 31 0.32 7.10 3.56
CA LEU A 31 -1.08 7.12 4.01
C LEU A 31 -1.70 5.73 3.92
N LYS A 32 -1.54 5.05 2.79
CA LYS A 32 -2.03 3.68 2.58
C LYS A 32 -1.39 2.69 3.56
N GLU A 33 -0.12 2.87 3.90
CA GLU A 33 0.60 2.08 4.91
C GLU A 33 0.19 2.42 6.35
N LYS A 34 -0.18 3.66 6.67
CA LYS A 34 -0.75 4.01 7.98
C LYS A 34 -2.13 3.37 8.16
N GLU A 35 -2.91 3.28 7.09
CA GLU A 35 -4.16 2.52 7.06
C GLU A 35 -3.91 1.00 7.14
N SER A 36 -2.78 0.53 6.57
CA SER A 36 -2.32 -0.87 6.59
C SER A 36 -1.00 -1.05 7.36
N HIS A 37 -1.05 -0.91 8.70
CA HIS A 37 0.01 -1.18 9.70
C HIS A 37 1.43 -1.48 9.16
N THR A 38 2.34 -0.52 9.35
CA THR A 38 3.80 -0.55 9.09
C THR A 38 4.50 -1.86 9.51
N ARG A 39 4.56 -2.82 8.57
CA ARG A 39 5.36 -4.07 8.69
C ARG A 39 5.91 -4.57 7.35
N LEU A 40 5.86 -3.80 6.26
CA LEU A 40 6.13 -4.34 4.91
C LEU A 40 7.60 -4.71 4.68
N PHE A 41 8.54 -3.81 4.98
CA PHE A 41 9.96 -4.15 4.91
C PHE A 41 10.30 -5.35 5.80
N SER A 42 9.70 -5.43 6.99
CA SER A 42 9.81 -6.60 7.87
C SER A 42 9.22 -7.86 7.22
N CYS A 43 8.07 -7.76 6.53
CA CYS A 43 7.42 -8.89 5.86
C CYS A 43 8.24 -9.38 4.66
N GLU A 44 8.84 -8.49 3.87
CA GLU A 44 9.72 -8.88 2.76
C GLU A 44 10.96 -9.63 3.27
N GLN A 45 11.60 -9.11 4.32
CA GLN A 45 12.75 -9.75 4.93
C GLN A 45 12.38 -11.09 5.58
N GLU A 46 11.23 -11.15 6.26
CA GLU A 46 10.71 -12.37 6.89
C GLU A 46 10.32 -13.43 5.85
N LEU A 47 9.71 -13.02 4.73
CA LEU A 47 9.39 -13.90 3.60
C LEU A 47 10.66 -14.49 3.00
N LYS A 48 11.64 -13.64 2.69
CA LYS A 48 12.94 -14.07 2.16
C LYS A 48 13.64 -15.04 3.11
N SER A 49 13.63 -14.74 4.41
CA SER A 49 14.24 -15.60 5.43
C SER A 49 13.51 -16.93 5.56
N SER A 50 12.17 -16.94 5.52
CA SER A 50 11.36 -18.15 5.62
C SER A 50 11.56 -19.07 4.42
N LEU A 51 11.56 -18.52 3.20
CA LEU A 51 11.81 -19.28 1.97
C LEU A 51 13.23 -19.86 1.94
N ALA A 52 14.25 -19.08 2.33
CA ALA A 52 15.62 -19.57 2.43
C ALA A 52 15.73 -20.71 3.45
N ARG A 53 15.08 -20.56 4.61
CA ARG A 53 15.12 -21.58 5.66
C ARG A 53 14.40 -22.87 5.25
N ILE A 54 13.27 -22.77 4.57
CA ILE A 54 12.56 -23.94 4.01
C ILE A 54 13.48 -24.70 3.05
N SER A 55 14.11 -23.99 2.10
CA SER A 55 15.03 -24.61 1.15
C SER A 55 16.23 -25.29 1.83
N ASP A 56 16.79 -24.64 2.85
CA ASP A 56 17.86 -25.24 3.66
C ASP A 56 17.40 -26.51 4.40
N LEU A 57 16.20 -26.49 4.98
CA LEU A 57 15.62 -27.66 5.66
C LEU A 57 15.40 -28.82 4.68
N GLU A 58 14.87 -28.55 3.49
CA GLU A 58 14.66 -29.56 2.45
C GLU A 58 15.99 -30.21 2.02
N ARG A 59 17.05 -29.41 1.85
CA ARG A 59 18.39 -29.91 1.58
C ARG A 59 18.96 -30.75 2.73
N LEU A 60 18.77 -30.31 3.99
CA LEU A 60 19.20 -31.05 5.16
C LEU A 60 18.45 -32.39 5.29
N MET A 61 17.16 -32.41 5.01
CA MET A 61 16.33 -33.62 5.02
C MET A 61 16.77 -34.60 3.94
N GLN A 62 17.10 -34.11 2.74
CA GLN A 62 17.64 -34.95 1.65
C GLN A 62 18.96 -35.60 2.06
N ASN A 63 19.93 -34.82 2.56
CA ASN A 63 21.21 -35.35 3.02
C ASN A 63 21.03 -36.38 4.15
N LEU A 64 20.15 -36.09 5.10
CA LEU A 64 19.83 -36.98 6.22
C LEU A 64 19.27 -38.34 5.72
N TYR A 65 18.50 -38.34 4.64
CA TYR A 65 18.00 -39.55 4.00
C TYR A 65 19.12 -40.34 3.32
N GLU A 66 20.00 -39.67 2.56
CA GLU A 66 21.16 -40.29 1.91
C GLU A 66 22.09 -40.96 2.95
N ASP A 67 22.39 -40.27 4.05
CA ASP A 67 23.20 -40.80 5.14
C ASP A 67 22.53 -41.99 5.87
N LYS A 68 21.19 -41.97 5.99
CA LYS A 68 20.43 -43.11 6.53
C LYS A 68 20.53 -44.34 5.62
N CYS A 69 20.49 -44.15 4.30
CA CYS A 69 20.59 -45.22 3.30
C CYS A 69 21.99 -45.83 3.24
N THR A 70 23.04 -45.03 3.45
CA THR A 70 24.44 -45.51 3.51
C THR A 70 24.79 -46.19 4.84
N GLY A 71 23.87 -46.19 5.81
CA GLY A 71 24.09 -46.80 7.13
C GLY A 71 24.88 -45.93 8.10
N SER A 72 25.20 -44.69 7.71
CA SER A 72 26.00 -43.75 8.50
C SER A 72 25.26 -43.23 9.74
N ILE A 73 23.93 -43.39 9.80
CA ILE A 73 23.08 -42.87 10.87
C ILE A 73 22.14 -43.95 11.43
N PRO A 74 22.06 -44.11 12.77
CA PRO A 74 21.06 -44.94 13.43
C PRO A 74 19.63 -44.50 13.13
N GLN A 75 18.70 -45.44 13.09
CA GLN A 75 17.29 -45.17 12.77
C GLN A 75 16.63 -44.16 13.72
N THR A 76 16.92 -44.25 15.01
CA THR A 76 16.35 -43.36 16.04
C THR A 76 16.78 -41.91 15.85
N VAL A 77 18.04 -41.69 15.48
CA VAL A 77 18.60 -40.36 15.19
C VAL A 77 17.96 -39.77 13.93
N PHE A 78 17.83 -40.57 12.87
CA PHE A 78 17.14 -40.17 11.64
C PHE A 78 15.70 -39.73 11.92
N GLN A 79 14.92 -40.56 12.61
CA GLN A 79 13.51 -40.25 12.90
C GLN A 79 13.37 -38.94 13.71
N THR A 80 14.23 -38.76 14.72
CA THR A 80 14.20 -37.58 15.57
C THR A 80 14.53 -36.30 14.79
N LEU A 81 15.58 -36.32 13.96
CA LEU A 81 15.99 -35.15 13.18
C LEU A 81 15.01 -34.85 12.05
N MET A 82 14.52 -35.88 11.35
CA MET A 82 13.55 -35.74 10.28
C MET A 82 12.25 -35.11 10.79
N GLN A 83 11.73 -35.58 11.94
CA GLN A 83 10.54 -34.99 12.56
C GLN A 83 10.75 -33.51 12.94
N LYS A 84 11.93 -33.16 13.48
CA LYS A 84 12.25 -31.77 13.83
C LYS A 84 12.30 -30.86 12.62
N TYR A 85 12.99 -31.30 11.55
CA TYR A 85 13.09 -30.51 10.32
C TYR A 85 11.75 -30.36 9.62
N GLU A 86 10.95 -31.43 9.56
CA GLU A 86 9.62 -31.35 8.96
C GLU A 86 8.68 -30.43 9.76
N ALA A 87 8.74 -30.48 11.10
CA ALA A 87 7.95 -29.58 11.94
C ALA A 87 8.34 -28.11 11.71
N GLU A 88 9.64 -27.79 11.68
CA GLU A 88 10.12 -26.42 11.41
C GLU A 88 9.75 -25.97 9.99
N ARG A 89 9.89 -26.85 8.99
CA ARG A 89 9.53 -26.56 7.60
C ARG A 89 8.05 -26.25 7.48
N ALA A 90 7.19 -27.05 8.12
CA ALA A 90 5.74 -26.85 8.11
C ALA A 90 5.35 -25.51 8.76
N GLU A 91 5.94 -25.19 9.92
CA GLU A 91 5.72 -23.90 10.61
C GLU A 91 6.08 -22.71 9.69
N LYS A 92 7.25 -22.75 9.05
CA LYS A 92 7.67 -21.67 8.15
C LYS A 92 6.80 -21.59 6.90
N ALA A 93 6.42 -22.74 6.33
CA ALA A 93 5.57 -22.80 5.15
C ALA A 93 4.16 -22.25 5.42
N GLU A 94 3.63 -22.40 6.63
CA GLU A 94 2.32 -21.86 7.02
C GLU A 94 2.29 -20.32 7.02
N ALA A 95 3.40 -19.66 7.36
CA ALA A 95 3.51 -18.21 7.38
C ALA A 95 3.67 -17.57 5.98
N VAL A 96 4.20 -18.31 5.00
CA VAL A 96 4.55 -17.81 3.66
C VAL A 96 3.35 -17.17 2.92
N PRO A 97 2.16 -17.81 2.82
CA PRO A 97 1.05 -17.26 2.04
C PRO A 97 0.60 -15.87 2.49
N GLU A 98 0.56 -15.65 3.81
CA GLU A 98 0.14 -14.37 4.38
C GLU A 98 1.21 -13.27 4.15
N LEU A 99 2.50 -13.64 4.24
CA LEU A 99 3.59 -12.73 3.91
C LEU A 99 3.59 -12.36 2.42
N GLU A 100 3.41 -13.33 1.52
CA GLU A 100 3.29 -13.07 0.08
C GLU A 100 2.09 -12.19 -0.26
N ARG A 101 0.95 -12.42 0.39
CA ARG A 101 -0.26 -11.59 0.21
C ARG A 101 0.01 -10.13 0.59
N LYS A 102 0.71 -9.89 1.70
CA LYS A 102 1.06 -8.54 2.16
C LYS A 102 2.02 -7.83 1.20
N VAL A 103 3.07 -8.53 0.76
CA VAL A 103 4.04 -7.98 -0.21
C VAL A 103 3.35 -7.65 -1.54
N ARG A 104 2.49 -8.55 -2.04
CA ARG A 104 1.74 -8.33 -3.28
C ARG A 104 0.80 -7.13 -3.19
N ALA A 105 0.04 -7.01 -2.10
CA ALA A 105 -0.87 -5.89 -1.88
C ALA A 105 -0.11 -4.54 -1.85
N HIS A 106 1.14 -4.51 -1.37
CA HIS A 106 1.96 -3.30 -1.43
C HIS A 106 2.41 -2.96 -2.85
N LEU A 107 2.87 -3.94 -3.61
CA LEU A 107 3.25 -3.72 -5.01
C LEU A 107 2.05 -3.24 -5.85
N GLU A 108 0.87 -3.80 -5.62
CA GLU A 108 -0.38 -3.34 -6.24
C GLU A 108 -0.67 -1.87 -5.87
N ASN A 109 -0.49 -1.50 -4.60
CA ASN A 109 -0.64 -0.10 -4.17
C ASN A 109 0.37 0.86 -4.82
N GLN A 110 1.61 0.42 -5.07
CA GLN A 110 2.61 1.21 -5.80
C GLN A 110 2.18 1.41 -7.25
N VAL A 111 1.81 0.33 -7.96
CA VAL A 111 1.33 0.38 -9.34
C VAL A 111 0.09 1.28 -9.48
N ASP A 112 -0.84 1.19 -8.53
CA ASP A 112 -2.04 2.03 -8.51
C ASP A 112 -1.71 3.51 -8.27
N THR A 113 -0.71 3.79 -7.42
CA THR A 113 -0.26 5.16 -7.15
C THR A 113 0.44 5.75 -8.37
N ASP A 114 1.32 4.99 -9.01
CA ASP A 114 2.00 5.38 -10.25
C ASP A 114 1.00 5.67 -11.36
N ARG A 115 0.02 4.79 -11.54
CA ARG A 115 -1.04 4.95 -12.53
C ARG A 115 -1.86 6.20 -12.28
N TRP A 116 -2.25 6.47 -11.03
CA TRP A 116 -2.96 7.70 -10.70
C TRP A 116 -2.10 8.93 -10.98
N LEU A 117 -0.81 8.89 -10.64
CA LEU A 117 0.14 9.98 -10.85
C LEU A 117 0.30 10.32 -12.35
N GLU A 118 0.36 9.30 -13.20
CA GLU A 118 0.40 9.47 -14.67
C GLU A 118 -0.89 10.14 -15.18
N ILE A 119 -2.05 9.71 -14.68
CA ILE A 119 -3.35 10.20 -15.12
C ILE A 119 -3.57 11.65 -14.65
N ILE A 120 -3.39 11.93 -13.35
CA ILE A 120 -3.72 13.22 -12.70
C ILE A 120 -2.90 14.38 -13.30
N ARG A 121 -1.63 14.14 -13.66
CA ARG A 121 -0.74 15.16 -14.25
C ARG A 121 -1.22 15.73 -15.58
N ARG A 122 -2.04 15.00 -16.33
CA ARG A 122 -2.59 15.47 -17.60
C ARG A 122 -3.63 16.56 -17.41
N TYR A 123 -4.03 16.81 -16.17
CA TYR A 123 -5.16 17.66 -15.82
C TYR A 123 -4.77 18.90 -15.01
N THR A 124 -3.57 19.42 -15.20
CA THR A 124 -3.08 20.65 -14.56
C THR A 124 -3.82 21.90 -15.03
N GLU A 125 -4.18 21.95 -16.31
CA GLU A 125 -4.79 23.12 -16.98
C GLU A 125 -6.22 22.85 -17.50
N ILE A 126 -6.92 21.81 -17.01
CA ILE A 126 -8.30 21.54 -17.45
C ILE A 126 -9.20 22.72 -17.16
N SER A 127 -9.95 23.20 -18.15
CA SER A 127 -10.84 24.35 -18.00
C SER A 127 -12.21 23.97 -17.41
N GLU A 128 -12.67 22.76 -17.70
CA GLU A 128 -13.94 22.22 -17.23
C GLU A 128 -13.82 20.75 -16.84
N LEU A 129 -14.73 20.30 -16.00
CA LEU A 129 -14.84 18.90 -15.60
C LEU A 129 -15.85 18.23 -16.53
N ASP A 130 -15.39 17.26 -17.31
CA ASP A 130 -16.25 16.45 -18.17
C ASP A 130 -16.42 15.01 -17.62
N GLU A 131 -17.34 14.27 -18.24
CA GLU A 131 -17.63 12.89 -17.85
C GLU A 131 -16.41 11.97 -18.02
N THR A 132 -15.56 12.21 -19.03
CA THR A 132 -14.37 11.40 -19.29
C THR A 132 -13.37 11.51 -18.14
N ILE A 133 -13.12 12.73 -17.68
CA ILE A 133 -12.23 13.02 -16.54
C ILE A 133 -12.78 12.35 -15.28
N LEU A 134 -14.08 12.48 -15.03
CA LEU A 134 -14.73 11.84 -13.87
C LEU A 134 -14.63 10.32 -13.91
N PHE A 135 -14.95 9.69 -15.04
CA PHE A 135 -14.89 8.24 -15.17
C PHE A 135 -13.46 7.71 -14.99
N GLU A 136 -12.47 8.43 -15.49
CA GLU A 136 -11.07 8.02 -15.44
C GLU A 136 -10.44 8.21 -14.05
N LEU A 137 -10.69 9.35 -13.40
CA LEU A 137 -10.01 9.72 -12.14
C LEU A 137 -10.81 9.43 -10.89
N VAL A 138 -12.13 9.68 -10.92
CA VAL A 138 -12.95 9.78 -9.71
C VAL A 138 -13.70 8.46 -9.48
N ASP A 139 -13.52 7.87 -8.30
CA ASP A 139 -14.31 6.74 -7.82
C ASP A 139 -15.67 7.22 -7.31
N ARG A 140 -15.64 8.18 -6.38
CA ARG A 140 -16.82 8.79 -5.78
C ARG A 140 -16.50 10.15 -5.18
N ILE A 141 -17.55 10.91 -4.94
CA ILE A 141 -17.49 12.21 -4.24
C ILE A 141 -18.42 12.11 -3.03
N GLU A 142 -17.87 12.34 -1.84
CA GLU A 142 -18.63 12.38 -0.61
C GLU A 142 -18.90 13.83 -0.22
N VAL A 143 -20.17 14.15 0.03
CA VAL A 143 -20.63 15.48 0.41
C VAL A 143 -21.21 15.38 1.81
N GLY A 144 -20.51 15.98 2.77
CA GLY A 144 -20.90 15.99 4.18
C GLY A 144 -22.07 16.92 4.48
N ASP A 145 -22.62 16.78 5.69
CA ASP A 145 -23.75 17.59 6.12
C ASP A 145 -23.44 19.10 6.10
N THR A 146 -24.43 19.90 5.68
CA THR A 146 -24.31 21.35 5.70
C THR A 146 -24.42 21.87 7.14
N LYS A 147 -23.35 22.45 7.66
CA LYS A 147 -23.31 23.10 8.98
C LYS A 147 -23.40 24.62 8.83
N LYS A 148 -24.09 25.28 9.76
CA LYS A 148 -24.01 26.74 9.89
C LYS A 148 -22.97 27.09 10.93
N VAL A 149 -21.87 27.73 10.50
CA VAL A 149 -20.83 28.26 11.39
C VAL A 149 -20.77 29.77 11.13
N ASN A 150 -20.94 30.58 12.18
CA ASN A 150 -20.95 32.05 12.09
C ASN A 150 -21.89 32.62 11.01
N GLY A 151 -23.04 31.99 10.79
CA GLY A 151 -24.02 32.40 9.77
C GLY A 151 -23.72 31.94 8.34
N GLN A 152 -22.54 31.39 8.07
CA GLN A 152 -22.16 30.81 6.78
C GLN A 152 -22.49 29.31 6.73
N ARG A 153 -22.92 28.83 5.56
CA ARG A 153 -23.16 27.40 5.30
C ARG A 153 -21.85 26.77 4.84
N ILE A 154 -21.33 25.82 5.61
CA ILE A 154 -20.11 25.07 5.32
C ILE A 154 -20.49 23.61 5.04
N CYS A 155 -19.94 23.04 3.98
CA CYS A 155 -20.11 21.65 3.58
C CYS A 155 -18.74 21.08 3.24
N GLU A 156 -18.42 19.92 3.81
CA GLU A 156 -17.18 19.20 3.53
C GLU A 156 -17.37 18.37 2.26
N VAL A 157 -16.48 18.53 1.28
CA VAL A 157 -16.48 17.73 0.05
C VAL A 157 -15.19 16.93 0.03
N LYS A 158 -15.29 15.61 -0.14
CA LYS A 158 -14.15 14.70 -0.28
C LYS A 158 -14.20 14.01 -1.63
N VAL A 159 -13.09 14.09 -2.36
CA VAL A 159 -12.92 13.36 -3.62
C VAL A 159 -12.16 12.07 -3.30
N TYR A 160 -12.70 10.95 -3.77
CA TYR A 160 -12.04 9.65 -3.74
C TYR A 160 -11.64 9.28 -5.16
N TYR A 161 -10.35 9.08 -5.37
CA TYR A 161 -9.77 8.73 -6.65
C TYR A 161 -9.70 7.21 -6.83
N ARG A 162 -9.92 6.73 -8.06
CA ARG A 162 -10.10 5.30 -8.39
C ARG A 162 -8.96 4.39 -7.94
N TYR A 163 -7.72 4.85 -7.96
CA TYR A 163 -6.55 4.02 -7.66
C TYR A 163 -5.92 4.32 -6.29
N VAL A 164 -6.15 5.51 -5.74
CA VAL A 164 -5.46 5.98 -4.52
C VAL A 164 -6.41 6.34 -3.38
N GLY A 165 -7.72 6.31 -3.60
CA GLY A 165 -8.71 6.71 -2.62
C GLY A 165 -8.66 8.21 -2.33
N ASN A 166 -8.85 8.61 -1.07
CA ASN A 166 -8.73 10.00 -0.68
C ASN A 166 -7.27 10.34 -0.34
N VAL A 167 -6.73 11.36 -1.01
CA VAL A 167 -5.32 11.77 -0.88
C VAL A 167 -5.16 13.12 -0.16
N ASP A 168 -6.19 13.59 0.54
CA ASP A 168 -6.13 14.87 1.24
C ASP A 168 -5.06 14.89 2.33
N GLY A 169 -4.87 13.76 3.02
CA GLY A 169 -3.83 13.63 4.04
C GLY A 169 -2.40 13.74 3.49
N ALA A 170 -2.17 13.45 2.20
CA ALA A 170 -0.85 13.51 1.58
C ALA A 170 -0.44 14.96 1.29
N LEU A 171 -1.44 15.84 1.09
CA LEU A 171 -1.26 17.27 0.87
C LEU A 171 -1.52 18.12 2.12
N ALA A 172 -2.09 17.56 3.19
CA ALA A 172 -2.44 18.27 4.41
C ALA A 172 -1.23 18.92 5.12
N GLN A 173 0.00 18.53 4.78
CA GLN A 173 1.21 19.11 5.35
C GLN A 173 1.47 20.56 4.91
N GLU A 174 0.74 21.07 3.90
CA GLU A 174 0.76 22.51 3.52
C GLU A 174 -0.41 23.32 4.11
N ARG A 175 -1.55 22.68 4.45
CA ARG A 175 -2.71 23.37 5.04
C ARG A 175 -2.48 23.89 6.47
N GLY A 176 -1.41 23.46 7.13
CA GLY A 176 -1.06 23.88 8.48
C GLY A 176 -0.47 25.29 8.60
N GLN A 177 -0.10 25.93 7.50
CA GLN A 177 0.47 27.30 7.52
C GLN A 177 -0.56 28.41 7.30
N ASP A 178 -1.74 28.14 6.73
CA ASP A 178 -2.63 29.21 6.25
C ASP A 178 -3.82 29.54 7.18
N TYR A 179 -4.07 28.73 8.21
CA TYR A 179 -5.12 29.00 9.22
C TYR A 179 -4.60 29.68 10.50
N GLY A 180 -3.33 30.10 10.52
CA GLY A 180 -2.71 30.79 11.66
C GLY A 180 -2.87 32.32 11.66
N GLU A 181 -3.31 32.94 10.56
CA GLU A 181 -3.29 34.40 10.41
C GLU A 181 -4.66 35.10 10.29
N ALA A 182 -5.77 34.39 10.52
CA ALA A 182 -7.07 35.05 10.61
C ALA A 182 -7.71 34.84 12.00
N ILE A 183 -7.18 35.58 12.98
CA ILE A 183 -7.88 35.93 14.23
C ILE A 183 -8.83 37.10 13.95
#